data_AF-D0MGM6-F1
#
_entry.id   AF-D0MGM6-F1
#
_cell.length_a   1.000
_cell.length_b   1.000
_cell.length_c   1.000
_cell.angle_alpha   90.00
_cell.angle_beta   90.00
_cell.angle_gamma   90.00
#
_symmetry.space_group_name_H-M   'P 1'
#
loop_
_entity.id
_entity.type
_entity.pdbx_description
1 polymer ?
#
loop_
_entity_poly.entity_id
_entity_poly.type
_entity_poly.pdbx_seq_one_letter_code
_entity_poly.pdbx_strand_id
1 'polypeptide(L)'
;MEKAPTGRPGLLEAFWLLSALRVAVRTAAAVRARREAPPLRVRLRREVRRLRRLLDRLQLALLYADVVGDQTLDAALLRRFDLLLTAREVADAWRTLHQDLLQWYPEVSAPLVEAVRRAACRFDRLDAEAPAIRWQAALHFGNRVLRAVRRALRRKR
;
A
#
# COMPACT_ATOMS: atom_id res chain seq x y z
N MET A 1 27.95 7.10 -43.54
CA MET A 1 27.13 7.83 -42.54
C MET A 1 26.13 6.85 -41.95
N GLU A 2 26.53 6.11 -40.93
CA GLU A 2 25.65 5.18 -40.22
C GLU A 2 24.79 5.97 -39.23
N LYS A 3 23.47 5.88 -39.38
CA LYS A 3 22.51 6.42 -38.41
C LYS A 3 22.53 5.51 -37.18
N ALA A 4 22.95 6.07 -36.04
CA ALA A 4 22.78 5.43 -34.74
C ALA A 4 21.29 5.11 -34.50
N PRO A 5 20.96 3.92 -33.98
CA PRO A 5 19.61 3.63 -33.54
C PRO A 5 19.33 4.50 -32.31
N THR A 6 18.41 5.44 -32.42
CA THR A 6 17.81 6.16 -31.29
C THR A 6 16.93 5.21 -30.50
N GLY A 7 17.56 4.26 -29.81
CA GLY A 7 16.92 3.37 -28.85
C GLY A 7 16.47 4.22 -27.66
N ARG A 8 15.16 4.42 -27.53
CA ARG A 8 14.52 5.21 -26.46
C ARG A 8 15.11 4.88 -25.07
N PRO A 9 15.93 5.74 -24.44
CA PRO A 9 16.07 5.72 -23.00
C PRO A 9 14.79 6.37 -22.47
N GLY A 10 13.86 5.60 -21.90
CA GLY A 10 12.51 6.13 -21.67
C GLY A 10 11.81 5.61 -20.44
N LEU A 11 11.47 4.32 -20.43
CA LEU A 11 10.52 3.81 -19.45
C LEU A 11 11.18 3.31 -18.17
N LEU A 12 12.24 2.52 -18.27
CA LEU A 12 12.97 2.00 -17.11
C LEU A 12 13.60 3.12 -16.27
N GLU A 13 14.16 4.13 -16.94
CA GLU A 13 14.79 5.27 -16.30
C GLU A 13 13.77 6.20 -15.64
N ALA A 14 12.66 6.53 -16.35
CA ALA A 14 11.54 7.25 -15.74
C ALA A 14 10.91 6.47 -14.57
N PHE A 15 10.86 5.15 -14.65
CA PHE A 15 10.36 4.27 -13.59
C PHE A 15 11.27 4.26 -12.36
N TRP A 16 12.59 4.15 -12.55
CA TRP A 16 13.57 4.28 -11.48
C TRP A 16 13.46 5.64 -10.80
N LEU A 17 13.34 6.72 -11.58
CA LEU A 17 13.15 8.08 -11.08
C LEU A 17 11.84 8.22 -10.28
N LEU A 18 10.72 7.68 -10.77
CA LEU A 18 9.44 7.72 -10.06
C LEU A 18 9.47 6.89 -8.76
N SER A 19 10.14 5.75 -8.78
CA SER A 19 10.30 4.90 -7.59
C SER A 19 11.17 5.59 -6.55
N ALA A 20 12.32 6.14 -6.96
CA ALA A 20 13.21 6.91 -6.10
C ALA A 20 12.53 8.16 -5.54
N LEU A 21 11.79 8.90 -6.37
CA LEU A 21 11.02 10.07 -5.95
C LEU A 21 9.94 9.69 -4.93
N ARG A 22 9.22 8.58 -5.12
CA ARG A 22 8.25 8.09 -4.13
C ARG A 22 8.92 7.73 -2.80
N VAL A 23 10.09 7.08 -2.84
CA VAL A 23 10.87 6.80 -1.61
C VAL A 23 11.30 8.09 -0.93
N ALA A 24 11.83 9.06 -1.69
CA ALA A 24 12.26 10.36 -1.16
C ALA A 24 11.11 11.18 -0.56
N VAL A 25 9.94 11.20 -1.20
CA VAL A 25 8.73 11.85 -0.66
C VAL A 25 8.29 11.17 0.64
N ARG A 26 8.39 9.84 0.72
CA ARG A 26 8.03 9.09 1.93
C ARG A 26 9.01 9.34 3.08
N THR A 27 10.31 9.35 2.81
CA THR A 27 11.31 9.68 3.84
C THR A 27 11.16 11.11 4.32
N ALA A 28 10.94 12.07 3.41
CA ALA A 28 10.66 13.45 3.76
C ALA A 28 9.38 13.60 4.61
N ALA A 29 8.29 12.91 4.23
CA ALA A 29 7.06 12.90 5.01
C ALA A 29 7.24 12.25 6.39
N ALA A 30 8.02 11.16 6.48
CA ALA A 30 8.34 10.51 7.74
C ALA A 30 9.18 11.40 8.65
N VAL A 31 10.16 12.13 8.11
CA VAL A 31 10.97 13.12 8.85
C VAL A 31 10.11 14.28 9.33
N ARG A 32 9.22 14.82 8.49
CA ARG A 32 8.27 15.88 8.91
C ARG A 32 7.32 15.41 10.01
N ALA A 33 6.76 14.21 9.87
CA ALA A 33 5.89 13.60 10.88
C ALA A 33 6.61 13.27 12.21
N ARG A 34 7.94 13.22 12.23
CA ARG A 34 8.74 13.13 13.47
C ARG A 34 8.95 14.48 14.15
N ARG A 35 8.97 15.58 13.39
CA ARG A 35 9.18 16.94 13.92
C ARG A 35 7.92 17.52 14.55
N GLU A 36 6.76 17.17 14.01
CA GLU A 36 5.46 17.44 14.60
C GLU A 36 4.84 16.09 14.91
N ALA A 37 4.83 15.65 16.16
CA ALA A 37 4.19 14.39 16.55
C ALA A 37 2.73 14.68 16.96
N PRO A 38 1.76 14.66 16.02
CA PRO A 38 0.36 14.86 16.39
C PRO A 38 -0.07 13.77 17.37
N PRO A 39 -1.10 14.04 18.20
CA PRO A 39 -1.60 13.09 19.17
C PRO A 39 -1.88 11.73 18.52
N LEU A 40 -1.57 10.63 19.21
CA LEU A 40 -1.66 9.27 18.69
C LEU A 40 -3.01 8.97 18.02
N ARG A 41 -4.12 9.44 18.61
CA ARG A 41 -5.46 9.29 18.03
C ARG A 41 -5.63 9.97 16.68
N VAL A 42 -5.00 11.13 16.46
CA VAL A 42 -5.03 11.84 15.18
C VAL A 42 -4.21 11.06 14.14
N ARG A 43 -3.04 10.55 14.53
CA ARG A 43 -2.20 9.68 13.69
C ARG A 43 -2.95 8.42 13.25
N LEU A 44 -3.51 7.67 14.19
CA LEU A 44 -4.31 6.47 13.92
C LEU A 44 -5.48 6.75 12.96
N ARG A 45 -6.19 7.87 13.14
CA ARG A 45 -7.27 8.27 12.22
C ARG A 45 -6.76 8.61 10.82
N ARG A 46 -5.62 9.30 10.72
CA ARG A 46 -4.99 9.64 9.44
C ARG A 46 -4.53 8.37 8.72
N GLU A 47 -3.84 7.47 9.41
CA GLU A 47 -3.39 6.20 8.84
C GLU A 47 -4.57 5.34 8.40
N VAL A 48 -5.63 5.22 9.19
CA VAL A 48 -6.84 4.48 8.79
C VAL A 48 -7.49 5.05 7.53
N ARG A 49 -7.54 6.39 7.38
CA ARG A 49 -8.06 7.03 6.16
C ARG A 49 -7.15 6.79 4.97
N ARG A 50 -5.83 6.92 5.16
CA ARG A 50 -4.82 6.65 4.13
C ARG A 50 -4.90 5.20 3.65
N LEU A 51 -4.96 4.26 4.58
CA LEU A 51 -5.02 2.83 4.31
C LEU A 51 -6.31 2.46 3.58
N ARG A 52 -7.44 3.10 3.89
CA ARG A 52 -8.67 2.95 3.09
C ARG A 52 -8.46 3.33 1.63
N ARG A 53 -7.89 4.51 1.37
CA ARG A 53 -7.63 4.98 0.00
C ARG A 53 -6.68 4.05 -0.76
N LEU A 54 -5.64 3.56 -0.09
CA LEU A 54 -4.70 2.62 -0.69
C LEU A 54 -5.35 1.27 -1.01
N LEU A 55 -6.23 0.76 -0.14
CA LEU A 55 -6.99 -0.47 -0.43
C LEU A 55 -7.99 -0.27 -1.58
N ASP A 56 -8.68 0.86 -1.63
CA ASP A 56 -9.60 1.19 -2.73
C ASP A 56 -8.82 1.31 -4.06
N ARG A 57 -7.65 1.96 -4.05
CA ARG A 57 -6.74 2.03 -5.21
C ARG A 57 -6.23 0.66 -5.63
N LEU A 58 -5.85 -0.19 -4.67
CA LEU A 58 -5.37 -1.54 -4.95
C LEU A 58 -6.48 -2.39 -5.59
N GLN A 59 -7.72 -2.24 -5.12
CA GLN A 59 -8.87 -2.91 -5.72
C GLN A 59 -9.09 -2.46 -7.17
N LEU A 60 -8.99 -1.17 -7.45
CA LEU A 60 -9.07 -0.65 -8.82
C LEU A 60 -7.92 -1.19 -9.69
N ALA A 61 -6.68 -1.15 -9.21
CA ALA A 61 -5.53 -1.67 -9.93
C ALA A 61 -5.68 -3.16 -10.26
N LEU A 62 -6.25 -3.95 -9.34
CA LEU A 62 -6.51 -5.37 -9.56
C LEU A 62 -7.56 -5.59 -10.66
N LEU A 63 -8.65 -4.82 -10.64
CA LEU A 63 -9.68 -4.87 -11.69
C LEU A 63 -9.09 -4.53 -13.06
N TYR A 64 -8.25 -3.48 -13.15
CA TYR A 64 -7.62 -3.08 -14.41
C TYR A 64 -6.52 -4.03 -14.90
N ALA A 65 -5.91 -4.81 -14.00
CA ALA A 65 -4.94 -5.84 -14.38
C ALA A 65 -5.62 -7.07 -15.00
N ASP A 66 -6.88 -7.37 -14.66
CA ASP A 66 -7.63 -8.53 -15.16
C ASP A 66 -8.30 -8.30 -16.53
N VAL A 67 -8.47 -7.04 -16.97
CA VAL A 67 -9.10 -6.72 -18.27
C VAL A 67 -8.06 -6.88 -19.39
N VAL A 68 -7.86 -8.12 -19.85
CA VAL A 68 -6.82 -8.51 -20.84
C VAL A 68 -7.21 -8.17 -22.30
N GLY A 69 -8.41 -7.67 -22.57
CA GLY A 69 -9.01 -7.70 -23.92
C GLY A 69 -8.28 -6.98 -25.06
N ASP A 70 -7.47 -5.95 -24.84
CA ASP A 70 -6.97 -5.11 -25.96
C ASP A 70 -5.75 -4.23 -25.63
N GLN A 71 -4.78 -4.78 -24.87
CA GLN A 71 -3.66 -3.97 -24.35
C GLN A 71 -2.32 -4.35 -24.99
N THR A 72 -1.50 -3.33 -25.27
CA THR A 72 -0.08 -3.54 -25.61
C THR A 72 0.66 -4.17 -24.44
N LEU A 73 1.71 -4.94 -24.73
CA LEU A 73 2.57 -5.56 -23.71
C LEU A 73 3.07 -4.51 -22.68
N ASP A 74 3.44 -3.33 -23.16
CA ASP A 74 3.91 -2.23 -22.30
C ASP A 74 2.83 -1.76 -21.32
N ALA A 75 1.58 -1.63 -21.76
CA ALA A 75 0.47 -1.22 -20.90
C ALA A 75 0.16 -2.29 -19.85
N ALA A 76 0.21 -3.57 -20.22
CA ALA A 76 0.03 -4.68 -19.29
C ALA A 76 1.13 -4.72 -18.21
N LEU A 77 2.39 -4.53 -18.61
CA LEU A 77 3.53 -4.46 -17.69
C LEU A 77 3.39 -3.28 -16.72
N LEU A 78 3.08 -2.07 -17.23
CA LEU A 78 2.90 -0.89 -16.38
C LEU A 78 1.80 -1.08 -15.33
N ARG A 79 0.66 -1.69 -15.71
CA ARG A 79 -0.41 -2.02 -14.77
C ARG A 79 0.02 -3.04 -13.74
N ARG A 80 0.78 -4.07 -14.15
CA ARG A 80 1.33 -5.07 -13.22
C ARG A 80 2.27 -4.44 -12.21
N PHE A 81 3.13 -3.52 -12.64
CA PHE A 81 4.02 -2.79 -11.73
C PHE A 81 3.25 -1.87 -10.78
N ASP A 82 2.25 -1.11 -11.26
CA ASP A 82 1.44 -0.24 -10.38
C ASP A 82 0.68 -1.06 -9.34
N LEU A 83 0.19 -2.25 -9.69
CA LEU A 83 -0.42 -3.20 -8.76
C LEU A 83 0.55 -3.61 -7.64
N LEU A 84 1.75 -4.08 -8.00
CA LEU A 84 2.77 -4.53 -7.04
C LEU A 84 3.24 -3.38 -6.14
N LEU A 85 3.46 -2.20 -6.71
CA LEU A 85 3.87 -1.03 -5.95
C LEU A 85 2.76 -0.60 -4.98
N THR A 86 1.51 -0.58 -5.43
CA THR A 86 0.36 -0.26 -4.56
C THR A 86 0.23 -1.29 -3.44
N ALA A 87 0.49 -2.58 -3.71
CA ALA A 87 0.51 -3.64 -2.70
C ALA A 87 1.56 -3.37 -1.62
N ARG A 88 2.76 -2.94 -2.03
CA ARG A 88 3.85 -2.59 -1.12
C ARG A 88 3.51 -1.36 -0.27
N GLU A 89 2.91 -0.33 -0.87
CA GLU A 89 2.42 0.84 -0.14
C GLU A 89 1.37 0.47 0.90
N VAL A 90 0.45 -0.45 0.57
CA VAL A 90 -0.53 -1.00 1.51
C VAL A 90 0.16 -1.75 2.65
N ALA A 91 1.13 -2.63 2.35
CA ALA A 91 1.87 -3.38 3.36
C ALA A 91 2.58 -2.45 4.35
N ASP A 92 3.24 -1.40 3.85
CA ASP A 92 3.90 -0.41 4.71
C ASP A 92 2.92 0.40 5.56
N ALA A 93 1.78 0.82 4.99
CA ALA A 93 0.75 1.49 5.75
C ALA A 93 0.21 0.60 6.88
N TRP A 94 0.05 -0.70 6.65
CA TRP A 94 -0.31 -1.66 7.70
C TRP A 94 0.77 -1.77 8.78
N ARG A 95 2.05 -1.76 8.41
CA ARG A 95 3.16 -1.74 9.40
C ARG A 95 3.14 -0.48 10.25
N THR A 96 2.94 0.69 9.64
CA THR A 96 2.81 1.95 10.39
C THR A 96 1.62 1.90 11.34
N LEU A 97 0.45 1.45 10.86
CA LEU A 97 -0.74 1.30 11.70
C LEU A 97 -0.51 0.31 12.86
N HIS A 98 0.24 -0.78 12.62
CA HIS A 98 0.60 -1.73 13.67
C HIS A 98 1.45 -1.07 14.76
N GLN A 99 2.47 -0.30 14.39
CA GLN A 99 3.32 0.42 15.35
C GLN A 99 2.53 1.45 16.16
N ASP A 100 1.64 2.21 15.50
CA ASP A 100 0.77 3.16 16.19
C ASP A 100 -0.23 2.46 17.13
N LEU A 101 -0.71 1.26 16.78
CA LEU A 101 -1.60 0.47 17.64
C LEU A 101 -0.87 -0.14 18.84
N LEU A 102 0.40 -0.54 18.70
CA LEU A 102 1.22 -0.99 19.82
C LEU A 102 1.43 0.12 20.85
N GLN A 103 1.59 1.37 20.40
CA GLN A 103 1.64 2.54 21.28
C GLN A 103 0.31 2.83 22.00
N TRP A 104 -0.80 2.24 21.52
CA TRP A 104 -2.13 2.38 22.10
C TRP A 104 -2.59 1.11 22.84
N TYR A 105 -1.64 0.23 23.17
CA TYR A 105 -1.87 -0.91 24.03
C TYR A 105 -1.64 -0.48 25.49
N PRO A 106 -2.46 -0.92 26.47
CA PRO A 106 -3.47 -1.98 26.42
C PRO A 106 -4.89 -1.52 26.05
N GLU A 107 -5.08 -0.27 25.62
CA GLU A 107 -6.41 0.25 25.32
C GLU A 107 -7.06 -0.43 24.10
N VAL A 108 -6.27 -1.11 23.28
CA VAL A 108 -6.73 -1.96 22.17
C VAL A 108 -6.48 -3.43 22.48
N SER A 109 -7.46 -4.27 22.13
CA SER A 109 -7.37 -5.71 22.30
C SER A 109 -6.19 -6.32 21.52
N ALA A 110 -5.38 -7.17 22.17
CA ALA A 110 -4.28 -7.89 21.52
C ALA A 110 -4.65 -8.63 20.21
N PRO A 111 -5.83 -9.28 20.09
CA PRO A 111 -6.25 -9.91 18.83
C PRO A 111 -6.35 -8.93 17.65
N LEU A 112 -6.69 -7.66 17.90
CA LEU A 112 -6.78 -6.65 16.87
C LEU A 112 -5.39 -6.20 16.41
N VAL A 113 -4.44 -6.04 17.34
CA VAL A 113 -3.04 -5.73 17.03
C VAL A 113 -2.45 -6.84 16.15
N GLU A 114 -2.65 -8.10 16.54
CA GLU A 114 -2.17 -9.25 15.78
C GLU A 114 -2.85 -9.36 14.39
N ALA A 115 -4.15 -9.04 14.29
CA ALA A 115 -4.84 -9.02 13.00
C ALA A 115 -4.25 -7.97 12.04
N VAL A 116 -3.83 -6.81 12.56
CA VAL A 116 -3.15 -5.76 11.79
C VAL A 116 -1.75 -6.20 11.36
N ARG A 117 -1.00 -6.88 12.24
CA ARG A 117 0.30 -7.50 11.87
C ARG A 117 0.14 -8.52 10.75
N ARG A 118 -0.85 -9.41 10.85
CA ARG A 118 -1.16 -10.41 9.81
C ARG A 118 -1.57 -9.76 8.49
N ALA A 119 -2.26 -8.63 8.53
CA ALA A 119 -2.60 -7.88 7.32
C ALA A 119 -1.32 -7.40 6.62
N ALA A 120 -0.40 -6.78 7.35
CA ALA A 120 0.90 -6.37 6.82
C ALA A 120 1.64 -7.54 6.16
N CYS A 121 1.78 -8.67 6.86
CA CYS A 121 2.47 -9.86 6.33
C CYS A 121 1.78 -10.44 5.08
N ARG A 122 0.45 -10.38 4.98
CA ARG A 122 -0.26 -10.88 3.79
C ARG A 122 0.01 -10.04 2.56
N PHE A 123 -0.03 -8.72 2.68
CA PHE A 123 0.29 -7.83 1.56
C PHE A 123 1.77 -7.88 1.18
N ASP A 124 2.65 -8.13 2.14
CA ASP A 124 4.09 -8.26 1.90
C ASP A 124 4.47 -9.50 1.10
N ARG A 125 3.65 -10.55 1.17
CA ARG A 125 3.82 -11.82 0.46
C ARG A 125 3.09 -11.85 -0.90
N LEU A 126 2.55 -10.72 -1.35
CA LEU A 126 1.98 -10.61 -2.70
C LEU A 126 3.10 -10.27 -3.66
N ASP A 127 3.30 -11.14 -4.64
CA ASP A 127 4.33 -11.03 -5.67
C ASP A 127 3.71 -11.04 -7.07
N ALA A 128 4.57 -10.94 -8.08
CA ALA A 128 4.19 -10.90 -9.48
C ALA A 128 3.60 -12.22 -9.99
N GLU A 129 3.73 -13.33 -9.25
CA GLU A 129 3.24 -14.65 -9.65
C GLU A 129 1.98 -15.04 -8.87
N ALA A 130 1.62 -14.28 -7.84
CA ALA A 130 0.47 -14.56 -7.01
C ALA A 130 -0.83 -14.57 -7.84
N PRO A 131 -1.62 -15.65 -7.79
CA PRO A 131 -2.91 -15.74 -8.48
C PRO A 131 -3.89 -14.68 -7.95
N ALA A 132 -4.79 -14.23 -8.81
CA ALA A 132 -5.80 -13.20 -8.48
C ALA A 132 -6.61 -13.51 -7.21
N ILE A 133 -6.89 -14.79 -6.94
CA ILE A 133 -7.59 -15.24 -5.73
C ILE A 133 -6.83 -14.83 -4.45
N ARG A 134 -5.49 -14.90 -4.44
CA ARG A 134 -4.67 -14.47 -3.30
C ARG A 134 -4.75 -12.95 -3.09
N TRP A 135 -4.77 -12.18 -4.17
CA TRP A 135 -4.95 -10.73 -4.14
C TRP A 135 -6.31 -10.34 -3.54
N GLN A 136 -7.38 -10.98 -4.03
CA GLN A 136 -8.74 -10.75 -3.52
C GLN A 136 -8.87 -11.15 -2.05
N ALA A 137 -8.31 -12.30 -1.65
CA ALA A 137 -8.32 -12.75 -0.26
C ALA A 137 -7.59 -11.76 0.67
N ALA A 138 -6.44 -11.23 0.25
CA ALA A 138 -5.72 -10.20 1.00
C ALA A 138 -6.54 -8.91 1.13
N LEU A 139 -7.17 -8.43 0.05
CA LEU A 139 -8.06 -7.27 0.05
C LEU A 139 -9.26 -7.44 0.99
N HIS A 140 -9.95 -8.58 0.91
CA HIS A 140 -11.09 -8.87 1.78
C HIS A 140 -10.69 -8.91 3.25
N PHE A 141 -9.56 -9.56 3.56
CA PHE A 141 -9.03 -9.60 4.92
C PHE A 141 -8.65 -8.19 5.40
N GLY A 142 -7.88 -7.43 4.62
CA GLY A 142 -7.48 -6.07 4.95
C GLY A 142 -8.67 -5.15 5.22
N ASN A 143 -9.70 -5.19 4.35
CA ASN A 143 -10.93 -4.42 4.54
C ASN A 143 -11.71 -4.82 5.79
N ARG A 144 -11.67 -6.10 6.20
CA ARG A 144 -12.30 -6.57 7.44
C ARG A 144 -11.54 -6.03 8.67
N VAL A 145 -10.21 -6.14 8.67
CA VAL A 145 -9.36 -5.64 9.75
C VAL A 145 -9.49 -4.12 9.88
N LEU A 146 -9.48 -3.37 8.78
CA LEU A 146 -9.59 -1.91 8.81
C LEU A 146 -10.93 -1.45 9.39
N ARG A 147 -12.02 -2.19 9.10
CA ARG A 147 -13.33 -1.96 9.73
C ARG A 147 -13.30 -2.21 11.23
N ALA A 148 -12.60 -3.25 11.69
CA ALA A 148 -12.44 -3.51 13.12
C ALA A 148 -11.66 -2.39 13.83
N VAL A 149 -10.54 -1.93 13.23
CA VAL A 149 -9.77 -0.78 13.75
C VAL A 149 -10.63 0.48 13.83
N ARG A 150 -11.42 0.77 12.77
CA ARG A 150 -12.35 1.91 12.78
C ARG A 150 -13.39 1.83 13.89
N ARG A 151 -13.91 0.64 14.18
CA ARG A 151 -14.86 0.43 15.28
C ARG A 151 -14.20 0.65 16.64
N ALA A 152 -13.00 0.10 16.85
CA ALA A 152 -12.23 0.30 18.07
C ALA A 152 -11.96 1.79 18.35
N LEU A 153 -11.56 2.54 17.33
CA LEU A 153 -11.34 4.00 17.42
C LEU A 153 -12.60 4.83 17.70
N ARG A 154 -13.79 4.28 17.41
CA ARG A 154 -15.09 4.95 17.67
C ARG A 154 -15.66 4.64 19.04
N ARG A 155 -15.47 3.41 19.56
CA ARG A 155 -16.06 2.95 20.82
C ARG A 155 -15.49 3.63 22.07
N LYS A 156 -14.27 4.18 22.00
CA LYS A 156 -13.61 4.89 23.11
C LYS A 156 -13.67 6.42 22.95
N ARG A 157 -14.80 6.92 22.43
CA ARG A 157 -15.11 8.35 22.38
C ARG A 157 -15.57 8.83 23.75
#